data_AF-A0A5J9WFF8-F1
#
_entry.id   AF-A0A5J9WFF8-F1
#
_cell.length_a   1.000
_cell.length_b   1.000
_cell.length_c   1.000
_cell.angle_alpha   90.00
_cell.angle_beta   90.00
_cell.angle_gamma   90.00
#
_symmetry.space_group_name_H-M   'P 1'
#
loop_
_entity.id
_entity.type
_entity.pdbx_description
1 polymer ?
#
loop_
_entity_poly.entity_id
_entity_poly.type
_entity_poly.pdbx_seq_one_letter_code
_entity_poly.pdbx_strand_id
1 'polypeptide(L)'
;MMPDAYASVGAMTHSFIKAVECEPRGVTYGRLLTAMKSIMINSGGNCNLQGPIGMPIRKIANFSGVQEPTLSSSEMFDIYRKAFVL
;
A
#
# COMPACT_ATOMS: atom_id res chain seq x y z
N MET A 1 -25.91 11.39 -3.58
CA MET A 1 -24.58 10.82 -3.90
C MET A 1 -23.62 11.36 -2.84
N MET A 2 -23.28 10.55 -1.83
CA MET A 2 -22.25 10.96 -0.86
C MET A 2 -20.92 10.93 -1.59
N PRO A 3 -20.06 11.96 -1.47
CA PRO A 3 -18.70 11.83 -1.96
C PRO A 3 -18.08 10.64 -1.21
N ASP A 4 -17.58 9.66 -1.95
CA ASP A 4 -16.75 8.61 -1.37
C ASP A 4 -15.69 9.31 -0.52
N ALA A 5 -15.68 9.08 0.80
CA ALA A 5 -14.73 9.72 1.71
C ALA A 5 -13.26 9.51 1.26
N TYR A 6 -13.05 8.53 0.37
CA TYR A 6 -11.78 8.20 -0.28
C TYR A 6 -11.40 9.09 -1.47
N ALA A 7 -12.33 9.83 -2.08
CA ALA A 7 -12.01 10.79 -3.14
C ALA A 7 -11.18 11.97 -2.62
N SER A 8 -11.19 12.21 -1.30
CA SER A 8 -10.37 13.22 -0.62
C SER A 8 -9.06 12.66 -0.02
N VAL A 9 -8.82 11.35 -0.09
CA VAL A 9 -7.64 10.73 0.52
C VAL A 9 -6.46 10.80 -0.43
N GLY A 10 -5.32 11.34 0.04
CA GLY A 10 -4.11 11.45 -0.75
C GLY A 10 -3.50 10.09 -1.14
N ALA A 11 -2.71 10.09 -2.21
CA ALA A 11 -2.09 8.89 -2.79
C ALA A 11 -1.32 8.04 -1.76
N MET A 12 -0.52 8.70 -0.93
CA MET A 12 0.30 8.07 0.12
C MET A 12 -0.54 7.38 1.19
N THR A 13 -1.57 8.07 1.69
CA THR A 13 -2.47 7.52 2.71
C THR A 13 -3.30 6.37 2.14
N HIS A 14 -3.80 6.53 0.92
CA HIS A 14 -4.56 5.47 0.25
C HIS A 14 -3.71 4.22 0.01
N SER A 15 -2.49 4.36 -0.51
CA SER A 15 -1.60 3.24 -0.79
C SER A 15 -1.12 2.56 0.49
N PHE A 16 -0.85 3.33 1.56
CA PHE A 16 -0.48 2.78 2.86
C PHE A 16 -1.58 1.91 3.45
N ILE A 17 -2.81 2.43 3.55
CA ILE A 17 -3.95 1.69 4.09
C ILE A 17 -4.16 0.40 3.30
N LYS A 18 -4.16 0.49 1.96
CA LYS A 18 -4.35 -0.67 1.10
C LYS A 18 -3.23 -1.70 1.23
N ALA A 19 -1.98 -1.26 1.31
CA ALA A 19 -0.84 -2.17 1.48
C ALA A 19 -0.93 -2.92 2.81
N VAL A 20 -1.22 -2.22 3.91
CA VAL A 20 -1.38 -2.83 5.24
C VAL A 20 -2.55 -3.82 5.29
N GLU A 21 -3.66 -3.52 4.62
CA GLU A 21 -4.82 -4.43 4.53
C GLU A 21 -4.51 -5.72 3.76
N CYS A 22 -3.62 -5.67 2.76
CA CYS A 22 -3.32 -6.81 1.90
C CYS A 22 -2.15 -7.66 2.40
N GLU A 23 -1.24 -7.08 3.15
CA GLU A 23 0.00 -7.76 3.56
C GLU A 23 -0.21 -8.63 4.81
N PRO A 24 0.48 -9.78 4.89
CA PRO A 24 0.38 -10.67 6.05
C PRO A 24 1.03 -10.04 7.29
N ARG A 25 0.67 -10.57 8.48
CA ARG A 25 1.33 -10.21 9.74
C ARG A 25 2.85 -10.41 9.62
N GLY A 26 3.62 -9.42 10.04
CA GLY A 26 5.08 -9.44 9.96
C GLY A 26 5.66 -8.93 8.64
N VAL A 27 4.89 -8.20 7.84
CA VAL A 27 5.41 -7.48 6.67
C VAL A 27 6.60 -6.59 7.03
N THR A 28 7.61 -6.55 6.18
CA THR A 28 8.81 -5.72 6.39
C THR A 28 8.66 -4.35 5.74
N TYR A 29 9.43 -3.36 6.18
CA TYR A 29 9.37 -2.00 5.61
C TYR A 29 9.58 -1.99 4.09
N GLY A 30 10.54 -2.77 3.58
CA GLY A 30 10.82 -2.86 2.14
C GLY A 30 9.67 -3.49 1.35
N ARG A 31 9.04 -4.54 1.90
CA ARG A 31 7.83 -5.16 1.32
C ARG A 31 6.66 -4.18 1.28
N LEU A 32 6.45 -3.44 2.37
CA LEU A 32 5.40 -2.44 2.48
C LEU A 32 5.55 -1.31 1.44
N LEU A 33 6.76 -0.73 1.31
CA LEU A 33 7.02 0.30 0.30
C LEU A 33 6.81 -0.20 -1.13
N THR A 34 7.22 -1.44 -1.41
CA THR A 34 6.99 -2.08 -2.72
C THR A 34 5.51 -2.24 -3.02
N ALA A 35 4.73 -2.70 -2.03
CA ALA A 35 3.28 -2.84 -2.15
C ALA A 35 2.61 -1.47 -2.39
N MET A 36 2.97 -0.45 -1.60
CA MET A 36 2.48 0.92 -1.77
C MET A 36 2.77 1.46 -3.18
N LYS A 37 4.01 1.30 -3.66
CA LYS A 37 4.41 1.75 -5.00
C LYS A 37 3.62 1.02 -6.09
N SER A 38 3.42 -0.29 -5.93
CA SER A 38 2.60 -1.09 -6.85
C SER A 38 1.14 -0.62 -6.89
N ILE A 39 0.54 -0.30 -5.74
CA ILE A 39 -0.83 0.23 -5.66
C ILE A 39 -0.95 1.58 -6.36
N MET A 40 0.07 2.44 -6.23
CA MET A 40 0.06 3.76 -6.87
C MET A 40 0.20 3.63 -8.39
N ILE A 41 1.17 2.84 -8.87
CA ILE A 41 1.39 2.66 -10.32
C ILE A 41 0.23 1.92 -10.98
N ASN A 42 -0.24 0.82 -10.38
CA ASN A 42 -1.30 -0.02 -10.93
C ASN A 42 -2.66 0.45 -10.41
N SER A 43 -3.05 1.70 -10.72
CA SER A 43 -4.28 2.40 -10.31
C SER A 43 -5.65 1.69 -10.55
N GLY A 44 -5.65 0.39 -10.86
CA GLY A 44 -6.80 -0.52 -10.87
C GLY A 44 -6.43 -2.01 -10.78
N GLY A 45 -5.22 -2.35 -10.30
CA GLY A 45 -4.69 -3.70 -10.25
C GLY A 45 -5.11 -4.42 -8.98
N ASN A 46 -5.84 -5.53 -9.16
CA ASN A 46 -6.12 -6.52 -8.13
C ASN A 46 -4.85 -6.75 -7.30
N CYS A 47 -4.91 -6.55 -5.98
CA CYS A 47 -3.87 -7.01 -5.08
C CYS A 47 -3.78 -8.53 -5.21
N ASN A 48 -3.00 -9.02 -6.17
CA ASN A 48 -2.73 -10.43 -6.40
C ASN A 48 -1.70 -10.94 -5.37
N LEU A 49 -1.80 -10.50 -4.11
CA LEU A 49 -1.36 -11.37 -3.03
C LEU A 49 -2.40 -12.48 -2.98
N GLN A 50 -2.03 -13.67 -3.46
CA GLN A 50 -2.75 -14.92 -3.19
C GLN A 50 -2.79 -15.14 -1.67
N GLY A 51 -3.70 -14.45 -1.00
CA GLY A 51 -4.21 -14.86 0.31
C GLY A 51 -5.26 -15.95 0.10
N PRO A 52 -5.49 -16.82 1.10
CA PRO A 52 -6.58 -17.76 1.05
C PRO A 52 -7.89 -16.96 1.00
N ILE A 53 -8.73 -17.24 -0.01
CA ILE A 53 -10.09 -16.69 -0.23
C ILE A 53 -10.15 -15.30 -0.91
N GLY A 54 -9.72 -15.24 -2.18
CA GLY A 54 -10.64 -15.09 -3.33
C GLY A 54 -11.54 -13.85 -3.51
N MET A 55 -11.41 -12.75 -2.76
CA MET A 55 -12.26 -11.55 -2.99
C MET A 55 -11.46 -10.35 -3.55
N PRO A 56 -11.63 -9.98 -4.84
CA PRO A 56 -10.97 -8.83 -5.42
C PRO A 56 -11.65 -7.53 -4.98
N ILE A 57 -11.04 -6.79 -4.04
CA ILE A 57 -11.48 -5.43 -3.71
C ILE A 57 -11.00 -4.49 -4.83
N ARG A 58 -11.85 -4.26 -5.83
CA ARG A 58 -11.63 -3.21 -6.84
C ARG A 58 -11.90 -1.84 -6.23
N LYS A 59 -10.84 -1.06 -6.01
CA LYS A 59 -10.96 0.37 -5.67
C LYS A 59 -10.20 1.19 -6.70
N ILE A 60 -10.93 2.05 -7.42
CA ILE A 60 -10.41 2.87 -8.51
C ILE A 60 -9.97 4.20 -7.89
N ALA A 61 -8.68 4.32 -7.61
CA ALA A 61 -8.07 5.61 -7.27
C ALA A 61 -6.87 5.79 -8.20
N ASN A 62 -7.00 6.73 -9.14
CA ASN A 62 -5.97 6.98 -10.16
C ASN A 62 -4.93 7.96 -9.63
N PHE A 63 -3.89 7.42 -9.00
CA PHE A 63 -2.71 8.17 -8.60
C PHE A 63 -1.63 7.87 -9.64
N SER A 64 -1.50 8.69 -10.67
CA SER A 64 -0.74 8.46 -11.91
C SER A 64 0.79 8.23 -11.79
N GLY A 65 1.27 7.59 -10.72
CA GLY A 65 2.68 7.29 -10.47
C GLY A 65 3.53 8.50 -10.13
N VAL A 66 2.93 9.69 -9.98
CA VAL A 66 3.65 10.96 -9.75
C VAL A 66 4.26 11.06 -8.35
N GLN A 67 3.79 10.25 -7.41
CA GLN A 67 4.30 10.16 -6.05
C GLN A 67 4.90 8.77 -5.83
N GLU A 68 6.05 8.72 -5.17
CA GLU A 68 6.73 7.48 -4.81
C GLU A 68 6.85 7.39 -3.28
N PRO A 69 6.52 6.23 -2.68
CA PRO A 69 6.66 6.08 -1.24
C PRO A 69 8.14 6.01 -0.87
N THR A 70 8.55 6.91 0.00
CA THR A 70 9.90 6.95 0.58
C THR A 70 9.84 6.73 2.08
N LEU A 71 10.94 6.27 2.65
CA LEU A 71 11.09 6.04 4.07
C LEU A 71 12.36 6.74 4.56
N SER A 72 12.24 7.46 5.66
CA SER A 72 13.37 8.01 6.40
C SER A 72 13.37 7.44 7.81
N SER A 73 14.55 7.38 8.43
CA SER A 73 14.76 6.83 9.77
C SER A 73 15.87 7.58 10.47
N SER A 74 15.75 7.77 11.78
CA SER A 74 16.81 8.31 12.62
C SER A 74 17.95 7.32 12.86
N GLU A 75 17.73 6.04 12.56
CA GLU A 75 18.67 4.94 12.80
C GLU A 75 18.80 4.05 11.57
N MET A 76 19.98 3.46 11.37
CA MET A 76 20.17 2.44 10.34
C MET A 76 19.49 1.13 10.73
N PHE A 77 18.75 0.55 9.81
CA PHE A 77 18.23 -0.81 9.94
C PHE A 77 18.02 -1.42 8.56
N ASP A 78 17.94 -2.75 8.52
CA ASP A 78 17.63 -3.48 7.30
C ASP A 78 16.11 -3.52 7.08
N ILE A 79 15.65 -2.82 6.04
CA ILE A 79 14.24 -2.70 5.68
C ILE A 79 13.59 -4.03 5.29
N TYR A 80 14.38 -5.06 4.96
CA TYR A 80 13.89 -6.40 4.60
C TYR A 80 13.94 -7.38 5.77
N ARG A 81 14.50 -6.99 6.92
CA ARG A 81 14.55 -7.80 8.14
C ARG A 81 13.70 -7.24 9.26
N LYS A 82 13.59 -5.92 9.37
CA LYS A 82 12.76 -5.28 10.40
C LYS A 82 11.29 -5.36 9.98
N ALA A 83 10.49 -6.01 10.83
CA ALA A 83 9.04 -6.05 10.66
C ALA A 83 8.45 -4.66 10.92
N PHE A 84 7.49 -4.27 10.10
CA PHE A 84 6.60 -3.14 10.34
C PHE A 84 5.54 -3.55 11.36
N VAL A 85 5.34 -2.70 12.36
CA VAL A 85 4.37 -2.90 13.45
C VAL A 85 3.48 -1.66 13.51
N LEU A 86 2.17 -1.88 13.62
CA LEU A 86 1.14 -0.83 13.77
C LEU A 86 0.93 -0.44 15.22
#